data_AF-A0AAU6S8P6-F1
#
_entry.id   AF-A0AAU6S8P6-F1
#
_cell.length_a   1.000
_cell.length_b   1.000
_cell.length_c   1.000
_cell.angle_alpha   90.00
_cell.angle_beta   90.00
_cell.angle_gamma   90.00
#
_symmetry.space_group_name_H-M   'P 1'
#
loop_
_entity.id
_entity.type
_entity.pdbx_description
1 polymer ?
#
loop_
_entity_poly.entity_id
_entity_poly.type
_entity_poly.pdbx_seq_one_letter_code
_entity_poly.pdbx_strand_id
1 'polypeptide(L)'
;MTASNSPSSTDSVPFGIEDLPGWAARVYDHNLQHPELSRLIASTRLEQHPDGRWFNSSRHEHKLRAIATAQAAGRLRPADPADLLILLISMASAWSPSSSVYTATTQERGSDHDRRRVLLREAVVRVTQP
;
A
#
# COMPACT_ATOMS: atom_id res chain seq x y z
N MET A 1 23.29 4.72 17.84
CA MET A 1 22.59 4.88 16.56
C MET A 1 21.68 3.66 16.38
N THR A 2 20.48 3.70 16.96
CA THR A 2 19.50 2.61 16.91
C THR A 2 18.54 2.88 15.76
N ALA A 3 18.55 2.02 14.74
CA ALA A 3 17.55 2.04 13.68
C ALA A 3 16.17 1.85 14.31
N SER A 4 15.40 2.94 14.38
CA SER A 4 14.05 2.90 14.94
C SER A 4 13.17 2.15 13.95
N ASN A 5 12.80 0.92 14.31
CA ASN A 5 11.85 0.07 13.60
C ASN A 5 10.45 0.69 13.73
N SER A 6 10.13 1.68 12.89
CA SER A 6 8.75 2.17 12.77
C SER A 6 7.92 1.15 11.99
N PRO A 7 6.82 0.61 12.55
CA PRO A 7 5.96 -0.34 11.85
C PRO A 7 5.30 0.35 10.65
N SER A 8 5.40 -0.25 9.46
CA SER A 8 4.66 0.21 8.28
C SER A 8 3.25 -0.38 8.27
N SER A 9 2.24 0.40 7.86
CA SER A 9 0.84 -0.05 7.75
C SER A 9 0.68 -1.36 6.92
N THR A 10 1.53 -1.52 5.91
CA THR A 10 1.57 -2.71 5.04
C THR A 10 2.19 -3.96 5.66
N ASP A 11 2.83 -3.86 6.82
CA ASP A 11 3.42 -5.02 7.52
C ASP A 11 2.41 -5.67 8.48
N SER A 12 1.42 -4.91 8.95
CA SER A 12 0.32 -5.41 9.79
C SER A 12 -0.75 -6.17 8.99
N VAL A 13 -0.77 -5.98 7.66
CA VAL A 13 -1.73 -6.63 6.75
C VAL A 13 -1.04 -7.76 5.98
N PRO A 14 -1.45 -9.03 6.17
CA PRO A 14 -0.88 -10.17 5.44
C PRO A 14 -0.95 -9.97 3.93
N PHE A 15 0.21 -10.06 3.27
CA PHE A 15 0.33 -9.92 1.82
C PHE A 15 -0.32 -11.10 1.09
N GLY A 16 -1.24 -10.83 0.16
CA GLY A 16 -1.92 -11.84 -0.64
C GLY A 16 -1.66 -11.66 -2.12
N ILE A 17 -0.68 -12.37 -2.68
CA ILE A 17 -0.36 -12.29 -4.12
C ILE A 17 -1.50 -12.78 -5.01
N GLU A 18 -2.29 -13.74 -4.53
CA GLU A 18 -3.45 -14.30 -5.23
C GLU A 18 -4.70 -13.39 -5.13
N ASP A 19 -4.68 -12.38 -4.25
CA ASP A 19 -5.77 -11.41 -4.04
C ASP A 19 -5.18 -10.01 -3.79
N LEU A 20 -4.45 -9.48 -4.77
CA LEU A 20 -3.95 -8.10 -4.72
C LEU A 20 -5.07 -7.07 -4.52
N PRO A 21 -6.26 -7.18 -5.15
CA PRO A 21 -7.37 -6.25 -4.92
C PRO A 21 -7.84 -6.25 -3.46
N GLY A 22 -8.02 -7.42 -2.85
CA GLY A 22 -8.42 -7.50 -1.45
C GLY A 22 -7.31 -7.16 -0.48
N TRP A 23 -6.05 -7.46 -0.82
CA TRP A 23 -4.92 -6.98 -0.04
C TRP A 23 -4.90 -5.45 0.03
N ALA A 24 -5.05 -4.76 -1.10
CA ALA A 24 -5.10 -3.30 -1.13
C ALA A 24 -6.28 -2.73 -0.32
N ALA A 25 -7.46 -3.35 -0.41
CA ALA A 25 -8.62 -2.95 0.40
C ALA A 25 -8.37 -3.11 1.91
N ARG A 26 -7.70 -4.19 2.35
CA ARG A 26 -7.33 -4.39 3.76
C ARG A 26 -6.30 -3.36 4.23
N VAL A 27 -5.35 -2.95 3.38
CA VAL A 27 -4.41 -1.86 3.67
C VAL A 27 -5.16 -0.53 3.81
N TYR A 28 -6.14 -0.26 2.94
CA TYR A 28 -7.01 0.91 3.07
C TYR A 28 -7.74 0.92 4.42
N ASP A 29 -8.35 -0.20 4.81
CA ASP A 29 -9.06 -0.31 6.09
C ASP A 29 -8.12 -0.12 7.28
N HIS A 30 -6.91 -0.69 7.21
CA HIS A 30 -5.89 -0.49 8.25
C HIS A 30 -5.47 0.97 8.38
N ASN A 31 -5.22 1.66 7.24
CA ASN A 31 -4.92 3.10 7.24
C ASN A 31 -6.05 3.94 7.81
N LEU A 32 -7.31 3.54 7.59
CA LEU A 32 -8.48 4.24 8.11
C LEU A 32 -8.61 4.09 9.63
N GLN A 33 -8.27 2.92 10.17
CA GLN A 33 -8.32 2.64 11.61
C GLN A 33 -7.09 3.18 12.39
N HIS A 34 -5.97 3.41 11.69
CA HIS A 34 -4.71 3.87 12.30
C HIS A 34 -4.15 5.14 11.64
N PRO A 35 -4.93 6.25 11.61
CA PRO A 35 -4.54 7.48 10.91
C PRO A 35 -3.25 8.12 11.46
N GLU A 36 -2.99 7.98 12.76
CA GLU A 36 -1.79 8.48 13.43
C GLU A 36 -0.50 7.81 12.91
N LEU A 37 -0.57 6.51 12.60
CA LEU A 37 0.58 5.76 12.10
C LEU A 37 0.92 6.18 10.67
N SER A 38 -0.08 6.33 9.80
CA SER A 38 0.10 6.81 8.42
C SER A 38 0.69 8.22 8.39
N ARG A 39 0.26 9.10 9.29
CA ARG A 39 0.80 10.46 9.41
C ARG A 39 2.25 10.47 9.88
N LEU A 40 2.57 9.69 10.91
CA LEU A 40 3.94 9.58 11.44
C LEU A 40 4.90 9.08 10.37
N ILE A 41 4.55 8.01 9.64
CA ILE A 41 5.36 7.47 8.55
C ILE A 41 5.61 8.52 7.46
N ALA A 42 4.58 9.26 7.07
CA ALA A 42 4.69 10.30 6.05
C ALA A 42 5.60 11.47 6.50
N SER A 43 5.43 11.95 7.74
CA SER A 43 6.27 13.00 8.32
C SER A 43 7.74 12.55 8.48
N THR A 44 7.98 11.36 9.04
CA THR A 44 9.33 10.81 9.18
C THR A 44 10.03 10.67 7.83
N ARG A 45 9.32 10.25 6.77
CA ARG A 45 9.90 10.18 5.43
C ARG A 45 10.35 11.56 4.94
N LEU A 46 9.48 12.56 5.04
CA LEU A 46 9.79 13.91 4.56
C LEU A 46 10.95 14.56 5.31
N GLU A 47 11.10 14.26 6.60
CA GLU A 47 12.12 14.86 7.45
C GLU A 47 13.48 14.13 7.41
N GLN A 48 13.49 12.80 7.28
CA GLN A 48 14.70 11.99 7.50
C GLN A 48 15.24 11.31 6.24
N HIS A 49 14.40 11.10 5.22
CA HIS A 49 14.77 10.40 3.99
C HIS A 49 14.11 11.06 2.77
N PRO A 50 14.53 12.28 2.39
CA PRO A 50 13.93 13.01 1.28
C PRO A 50 14.14 12.31 -0.08
N ASP A 51 15.19 11.50 -0.19
CA ASP A 51 15.62 10.75 -1.35
C ASP A 51 15.81 9.25 -1.05
N GLY A 52 15.70 8.41 -2.10
CA GLY A 52 15.83 6.94 -1.99
C GLY A 52 14.49 6.17 -1.87
N ARG A 53 14.55 4.87 -2.18
CA ARG A 53 13.37 3.98 -2.13
C ARG A 53 12.91 3.81 -0.68
N TRP A 54 11.60 3.96 -0.43
CA TRP A 54 10.93 3.76 0.86
C TRP A 54 10.79 2.27 1.23
N PHE A 55 11.84 1.48 1.01
CA PHE A 55 11.86 0.07 1.36
C PHE A 55 13.10 -0.21 2.19
N ASN A 56 12.88 -0.60 3.45
CA ASN A 56 13.84 -1.50 4.07
C ASN A 56 13.77 -2.80 3.24
N SER A 57 14.80 -3.04 2.41
CA SER A 57 14.85 -4.12 1.43
C SER A 57 14.49 -5.47 2.04
N SER A 58 14.99 -5.74 3.26
CA SER A 58 14.73 -6.98 3.98
C SER A 58 13.25 -7.27 4.25
N ARG A 59 12.43 -6.25 4.53
CA ARG A 59 11.01 -6.42 4.90
C ARG A 59 10.11 -6.69 3.69
N HIS A 60 10.47 -6.16 2.53
CA HIS A 60 9.63 -6.22 1.33
C HIS A 60 10.11 -7.25 0.31
N GLU A 61 11.30 -7.80 0.50
CA GLU A 61 11.89 -8.85 -0.32
C GLU A 61 10.92 -10.01 -0.62
N HIS A 62 10.14 -10.46 0.36
CA HIS A 62 9.18 -11.54 0.15
C HIS A 62 8.04 -11.12 -0.80
N LYS A 63 7.55 -9.88 -0.69
CA LYS A 63 6.49 -9.32 -1.56
C LYS A 63 7.02 -9.15 -2.98
N LEU A 64 8.24 -8.62 -3.12
CA LEU A 64 8.92 -8.44 -4.40
C LEU A 64 9.17 -9.77 -5.11
N ARG A 65 9.65 -10.80 -4.40
CA ARG A 65 9.83 -12.15 -4.95
C ARG A 65 8.50 -12.76 -5.41
N ALA A 66 7.44 -12.60 -4.63
CA ALA A 66 6.12 -13.10 -5.00
C ALA A 66 5.56 -12.42 -6.26
N ILE A 67 5.73 -11.09 -6.38
CA ILE A 67 5.36 -10.33 -7.58
C ILE A 67 6.14 -10.82 -8.79
N ALA A 68 7.48 -10.88 -8.69
CA ALA A 68 8.34 -11.35 -9.79
C ALA A 68 7.97 -12.77 -10.25
N THR A 69 7.66 -13.67 -9.32
CA THR A 69 7.23 -15.04 -9.62
C THR A 69 5.90 -15.06 -10.37
N ALA A 70 4.92 -14.25 -9.95
CA ALA A 70 3.62 -14.17 -10.61
C ALA A 70 3.74 -13.53 -12.01
N GLN A 71 4.64 -12.57 -12.20
CA GLN A 71 4.95 -11.99 -13.52
C GLN A 71 5.60 -13.02 -14.45
N ALA A 72 6.57 -13.80 -13.96
CA ALA A 72 7.20 -14.87 -14.73
C ALA A 72 6.19 -15.96 -15.16
N ALA A 73 5.14 -16.17 -14.37
CA ALA A 73 4.03 -17.07 -14.69
C ALA A 73 2.96 -16.43 -15.61
N GLY A 74 3.14 -15.18 -16.06
CA GLY A 74 2.18 -14.47 -16.91
C GLY A 74 0.87 -14.09 -16.21
N ARG A 75 0.84 -14.12 -14.86
CA ARG A 75 -0.35 -13.77 -14.07
C ARG A 75 -0.48 -12.29 -13.75
N LEU A 76 0.64 -11.56 -13.83
CA LEU A 76 0.71 -10.12 -13.63
C LEU A 76 1.40 -9.47 -14.81
N ARG A 77 1.07 -8.20 -15.07
CA ARG A 77 1.72 -7.38 -16.10
C ARG A 77 3.23 -7.32 -15.96
N PRO A 78 3.98 -7.20 -17.07
CA PRO A 78 5.40 -6.89 -17.02
C PRO A 78 5.61 -5.46 -16.48
N ALA A 79 6.37 -5.35 -15.39
CA ALA A 79 6.77 -4.10 -14.73
C ALA A 79 7.93 -4.38 -13.75
N ASP A 80 8.65 -3.36 -13.30
CA ASP A 80 9.55 -3.51 -12.15
C ASP A 80 8.72 -3.92 -10.92
N PRO A 81 9.06 -5.01 -10.21
CA PRO A 81 8.27 -5.49 -9.06
C PRO A 81 8.12 -4.45 -7.95
N ALA A 82 9.14 -3.61 -7.74
CA ALA A 82 9.10 -2.60 -6.71
C ALA A 82 8.22 -1.42 -7.13
N ASP A 83 8.28 -0.98 -8.38
CA ASP A 83 7.40 0.07 -8.89
C ASP A 83 5.93 -0.36 -8.84
N LEU A 84 5.63 -1.63 -9.17
CA LEU A 84 4.28 -2.17 -9.02
C LEU A 84 3.83 -2.17 -7.55
N LEU A 85 4.70 -2.58 -6.62
CA LEU A 85 4.40 -2.56 -5.19
C LEU A 85 4.18 -1.14 -4.66
N ILE A 86 5.00 -0.17 -5.07
CA ILE A 86 4.83 1.25 -4.73
C ILE A 86 3.46 1.74 -5.19
N LEU A 87 3.06 1.40 -6.42
CA LEU A 87 1.79 1.82 -6.97
C LEU A 87 0.61 1.23 -6.19
N LEU A 88 0.66 -0.06 -5.86
CA LEU A 88 -0.38 -0.72 -5.06
C LEU A 88 -0.54 -0.07 -3.69
N ILE A 89 0.57 0.20 -2.99
CA ILE A 89 0.55 0.85 -1.67
C ILE A 89 0.02 2.28 -1.77
N SER A 90 0.43 3.01 -2.82
CA SER A 90 -0.03 4.39 -3.06
C SER A 90 -1.53 4.45 -3.31
N MET A 91 -2.08 3.54 -4.12
CA MET A 91 -3.52 3.43 -4.35
C MET A 91 -4.28 3.10 -3.06
N ALA A 92 -3.78 2.15 -2.27
CA ALA A 92 -4.39 1.80 -0.98
C ALA A 92 -4.33 2.95 0.06
N SER A 93 -3.40 3.89 -0.13
CA SER A 93 -3.20 5.05 0.74
C SER A 93 -3.79 6.35 0.19
N ALA A 94 -4.52 6.30 -0.94
CA ALA A 94 -5.00 7.48 -1.66
C ALA A 94 -5.93 8.40 -0.84
N TRP A 95 -6.61 7.85 0.17
CA TRP A 95 -7.47 8.60 1.10
C TRP A 95 -6.95 8.58 2.55
N SER A 96 -5.70 8.18 2.77
CA SER A 96 -5.09 8.21 4.10
C SER A 96 -4.76 9.65 4.53
N PRO A 97 -4.47 9.92 5.81
CA PRO A 97 -3.95 11.22 6.27
C PRO A 97 -2.65 11.67 5.58
N SER A 98 -1.96 10.74 4.92
CA SER A 98 -0.76 10.99 4.11
C SER A 98 -1.08 11.52 2.70
N SER A 99 -2.35 11.47 2.28
CA SER A 99 -2.81 12.02 1.01
C SER A 99 -2.78 13.55 1.05
N SER A 100 -2.20 14.16 0.02
CA SER A 100 -2.18 15.62 -0.12
C SER A 100 -3.54 16.22 -0.52
N VAL A 101 -4.49 15.38 -0.95
CA VAL A 101 -5.77 15.82 -1.54
C VAL A 101 -6.97 15.51 -0.65
N TYR A 102 -6.98 14.35 0.03
CA TYR A 102 -8.15 13.93 0.81
C TYR A 102 -7.79 12.99 1.95
N THR A 103 -8.23 13.32 3.17
CA THR A 103 -8.13 12.44 4.34
C THR A 103 -9.51 11.88 4.69
N ALA A 104 -9.71 10.58 4.49
CA ALA A 104 -10.88 9.86 4.96
C ALA A 104 -10.82 9.67 6.49
N THR A 105 -11.98 9.60 7.12
CA THR A 105 -12.10 9.36 8.57
C THR A 105 -13.15 8.30 8.84
N THR A 106 -13.05 7.61 9.97
CA THR A 106 -14.05 6.61 10.40
C THR A 106 -15.45 7.19 10.67
N GLN A 107 -15.60 8.52 10.68
CA GLN A 107 -16.87 9.22 10.89
C GLN A 107 -17.67 9.40 9.58
N GLU A 108 -17.08 9.11 8.43
CA GLU A 108 -17.80 9.15 7.15
C GLU A 108 -18.81 8.00 7.06
N ARG A 109 -19.75 8.10 6.11
CA ARG A 109 -20.78 7.07 5.95
C ARG A 109 -20.14 5.77 5.48
N GLY A 110 -20.62 4.64 6.00
CA GLY A 110 -20.16 3.30 5.56
C GLY A 110 -20.22 3.11 4.05
N SER A 111 -21.27 3.64 3.40
CA SER A 111 -21.45 3.61 1.94
C SER A 111 -20.34 4.33 1.16
N ASP A 112 -19.72 5.37 1.74
CA ASP A 112 -18.61 6.09 1.10
C ASP A 112 -17.34 5.23 1.12
N HIS A 113 -17.07 4.53 2.22
CA HIS A 113 -15.98 3.57 2.32
C HIS A 113 -16.20 2.38 1.40
N ASP A 114 -17.43 1.86 1.29
CA ASP A 114 -17.76 0.76 0.38
C ASP A 114 -17.52 1.15 -1.08
N ARG A 115 -17.98 2.34 -1.49
CA ARG A 115 -17.71 2.87 -2.83
C ARG A 115 -16.22 2.98 -3.12
N ARG A 116 -15.42 3.44 -2.16
CA ARG A 116 -13.95 3.55 -2.30
C ARG A 116 -13.28 2.19 -2.39
N ARG A 117 -13.70 1.21 -1.58
CA ARG A 117 -13.19 -0.18 -1.65
C ARG A 117 -13.46 -0.79 -3.02
N VAL A 118 -14.67 -0.62 -3.56
CA VAL A 118 -15.01 -1.11 -4.91
C VAL A 118 -14.10 -0.48 -5.96
N LEU A 119 -13.99 0.85 -5.97
CA LEU A 119 -13.12 1.56 -6.92
C LEU A 119 -11.66 1.13 -6.81
N LEU A 120 -11.14 1.01 -5.59
CA LEU A 120 -9.77 0.58 -5.33
C LEU A 120 -9.52 -0.84 -5.88
N ARG A 121 -10.43 -1.78 -5.60
CA ARG A 121 -10.32 -3.15 -6.11
C ARG A 121 -10.30 -3.18 -7.63
N GLU A 122 -11.21 -2.46 -8.27
CA GLU A 122 -11.26 -2.36 -9.74
C GLU A 122 -9.98 -1.76 -10.33
N ALA A 123 -9.46 -0.69 -9.72
CA ALA A 123 -8.22 -0.05 -10.16
C ALA A 123 -7.02 -1.00 -10.01
N VAL A 124 -6.92 -1.74 -8.90
CA VAL A 124 -5.87 -2.75 -8.70
C VAL A 124 -5.96 -3.84 -9.75
N VAL A 125 -7.15 -4.35 -10.05
CA VAL A 125 -7.32 -5.34 -11.13
C VAL A 125 -6.78 -4.81 -12.45
N ARG A 126 -7.21 -3.63 -12.88
CA ARG A 126 -6.80 -3.05 -14.18
C ARG A 126 -5.29 -2.82 -14.27
N VAL A 127 -4.65 -2.40 -13.18
CA VAL A 127 -3.21 -2.08 -13.20
C VAL A 127 -2.32 -3.31 -12.98
N THR A 128 -2.88 -4.46 -12.67
CA THR A 128 -2.13 -5.71 -12.42
C THR A 128 -2.34 -6.76 -13.50
N GLN A 129 -3.47 -6.69 -14.23
CA GLN A 129 -3.77 -7.59 -15.35
C GLN A 129 -2.64 -7.60 -16.40
N PRO A 130 -2.24 -8.79 -16.91
CA PRO A 130 -1.19 -8.96 -17.91
C PRO A 130 -1.27 -8.05 -19.14
#